data_AF-A0A345YKG8-F1
#
_entry.id   AF-A0A345YKG8-F1
#
_cell.length_a   1.000
_cell.length_b   1.000
_cell.length_c   1.000
_cell.angle_alpha   90.00
_cell.angle_beta   90.00
_cell.angle_gamma   90.00
#
_symmetry.space_group_name_H-M   'P 1'
#
loop_
_entity.id
_entity.type
_entity.pdbx_description
1 polymer ?
#
loop_
_entity_poly.entity_id
_entity_poly.type
_entity_poly.pdbx_seq_one_letter_code
_entity_poly.pdbx_strand_id
1 'polypeptide(L)'
;MRTPDLLDPIARRLLALRTVGRSQWLLRGLGTGATLLALVLTVGPTALLAHSGAVLLALVVGVGLLAQCLRPDTDLGLVPPVALLIALVAQGDTPMLRAGGIGLALLLGHAAFALAATIPVHGELAPSAWRLAARGLVPVLALSAVAAGLVVLLSGVHLGAWMMVIGVLAAIVLFLTVLPRQR
;
A
#
# COMPACT_ATOMS: atom_id res chain seq x y z
N MET A 1 36.40 25.53 -23.66
CA MET A 1 35.84 25.34 -22.30
C MET A 1 35.83 23.85 -22.02
N ARG A 2 36.52 23.40 -20.98
CA ARG A 2 36.73 21.97 -20.70
C ARG A 2 35.44 21.39 -20.11
N THR A 3 34.99 20.27 -20.66
CA THR A 3 33.84 19.45 -20.26
C THR A 3 33.83 18.83 -18.84
N PRO A 4 34.90 18.81 -18.01
CA PRO A 4 34.83 18.24 -16.65
C PRO A 4 33.87 18.97 -15.71
N ASP A 5 33.70 20.29 -15.83
CA ASP A 5 32.91 21.09 -14.89
C ASP A 5 31.39 20.94 -15.06
N LEU A 6 30.92 20.39 -16.19
CA LEU A 6 29.50 20.13 -16.45
C LEU A 6 29.07 18.70 -16.08
N LEU A 7 30.01 17.74 -16.08
CA LEU A 7 29.74 16.38 -15.62
C LEU A 7 29.51 16.32 -14.12
N ASP A 8 30.22 17.14 -13.34
CA ASP A 8 30.14 17.18 -11.89
C ASP A 8 28.75 17.63 -11.34
N PRO A 9 28.09 18.69 -11.85
CA PRO A 9 26.76 19.07 -11.38
C PRO A 9 25.65 18.08 -11.79
N ILE A 10 25.76 17.43 -12.96
CA ILE A 10 24.81 16.40 -13.38
C ILE A 10 25.02 15.13 -12.53
N ALA A 11 26.27 14.70 -12.33
CA ALA A 11 26.59 13.56 -11.47
C ALA A 11 26.15 13.81 -10.01
N ARG A 12 26.35 15.02 -9.48
CA ARG A 12 25.85 15.41 -8.14
C ARG A 12 24.33 15.45 -8.07
N ARG A 13 23.64 15.91 -9.10
CA ARG A 13 22.17 15.84 -9.17
C ARG A 13 21.67 14.39 -9.27
N LEU A 14 22.36 13.52 -10.02
CA LEU A 14 22.07 12.09 -10.09
C LEU A 14 22.38 11.35 -8.78
N LEU A 15 23.43 11.74 -8.05
CA LEU A 15 23.74 11.26 -6.71
C LEU A 15 22.74 11.78 -5.67
N ALA A 16 22.31 13.04 -5.79
CA ALA A 16 21.26 13.61 -4.96
C ALA A 16 19.90 12.94 -5.22
N LEU A 17 19.61 12.52 -6.45
CA LEU A 17 18.42 11.72 -6.79
C LEU A 17 18.37 10.36 -6.06
N ARG A 18 19.48 9.91 -5.44
CA ARG A 18 19.49 8.72 -4.57
C ARG A 18 19.13 9.01 -3.11
N THR A 19 19.04 10.27 -2.67
CA THR A 19 18.77 10.59 -1.26
C THR A 19 17.26 10.67 -1.01
N VAL A 20 16.72 9.71 -0.29
CA VAL A 20 15.30 9.69 0.12
C VAL A 20 15.03 10.81 1.13
N GLY A 21 14.11 11.72 0.82
CA GLY A 21 13.75 12.84 1.69
C GLY A 21 13.02 12.39 2.97
N ARG A 22 13.02 13.24 4.01
CA ARG A 22 12.32 12.96 5.29
C ARG A 22 10.82 12.69 5.11
N SER A 23 10.16 13.45 4.23
CA SER A 23 8.73 13.28 3.90
C SER A 23 8.44 11.92 3.26
N GLN A 24 9.32 11.46 2.36
CA GLN A 24 9.20 10.14 1.73
C GLN A 24 9.37 9.02 2.77
N TRP A 25 10.33 9.14 3.69
CA TRP A 25 10.47 8.19 4.79
C TRP A 25 9.28 8.17 5.73
N LEU A 26 8.72 9.34 6.06
CA LEU A 26 7.51 9.44 6.89
C LEU A 26 6.33 8.73 6.22
N LEU A 27 6.11 8.95 4.92
CA LEU A 27 5.04 8.29 4.18
C LEU A 27 5.27 6.78 4.02
N ARG A 28 6.51 6.34 3.79
CA ARG A 28 6.86 4.91 3.80
C ARG A 28 6.62 4.29 5.18
N GLY A 29 6.93 5.01 6.25
CA GLY A 29 6.64 4.61 7.62
C GLY A 29 5.14 4.47 7.88
N LEU A 30 4.33 5.44 7.44
CA LEU A 30 2.87 5.37 7.51
C LEU A 30 2.32 4.20 6.71
N GLY A 31 2.82 3.99 5.48
CA GLY A 31 2.42 2.88 4.63
C GLY A 31 2.75 1.52 5.23
N THR A 32 3.95 1.41 5.81
CA THR A 32 4.41 0.23 6.55
C THR A 32 3.52 -0.01 7.77
N GLY A 33 3.28 1.01 8.59
CA GLY A 33 2.43 0.91 9.78
C GLY A 33 0.99 0.47 9.44
N ALA A 34 0.41 1.03 8.38
CA ALA A 34 -0.92 0.64 7.91
C ALA A 34 -0.95 -0.82 7.41
N THR A 35 0.09 -1.26 6.70
CA THR A 35 0.18 -2.66 6.22
C THR A 35 0.40 -3.64 7.38
N LEU A 36 1.19 -3.27 8.39
CA LEU A 36 1.35 -4.05 9.61
C LEU A 36 0.04 -4.12 10.41
N LEU A 37 -0.72 -3.04 10.47
CA LEU A 37 -2.06 -3.05 11.06
C LEU A 37 -2.98 -4.01 10.30
N ALA A 38 -2.95 -4.00 8.96
CA ALA A 38 -3.68 -4.95 8.14
C ALA A 38 -3.26 -6.40 8.43
N LEU A 39 -1.96 -6.67 8.60
CA LEU A 39 -1.44 -7.98 8.98
C LEU A 39 -1.96 -8.42 10.37
N VAL A 40 -1.85 -7.56 11.38
CA VAL A 40 -2.35 -7.86 12.74
C VAL A 40 -3.85 -8.10 12.71
N LEU A 41 -4.62 -7.31 11.96
CA LEU A 41 -6.04 -7.52 11.79
C LEU A 41 -6.32 -8.83 11.03
N THR A 42 -5.50 -9.22 10.05
CA THR A 42 -5.70 -10.46 9.28
C THR A 42 -5.42 -11.70 10.11
N VAL A 43 -4.35 -11.72 10.91
CA VAL A 43 -3.90 -12.94 11.59
C VAL A 43 -4.35 -12.99 13.05
N GLY A 44 -4.57 -11.83 13.68
CA GLY A 44 -4.81 -11.71 15.11
C GLY A 44 -3.51 -11.52 15.90
N PRO A 45 -3.57 -10.84 17.06
CA PRO A 45 -2.37 -10.42 17.80
C PRO A 45 -1.55 -11.58 18.38
N THR A 46 -2.19 -12.71 18.70
CA THR A 46 -1.54 -13.87 19.33
C THR A 46 -1.07 -14.93 18.32
N ALA A 47 -1.63 -14.94 17.11
CA ALA A 47 -1.39 -15.97 16.11
C ALA A 47 0.05 -15.96 15.57
N LEU A 48 0.73 -14.80 15.58
CA LEU A 48 2.11 -14.65 15.14
C LEU A 48 3.11 -15.48 15.96
N LEU A 49 2.77 -15.82 17.21
CA LEU A 49 3.61 -16.61 18.10
C LEU A 49 3.17 -18.08 18.17
N ALA A 50 1.96 -18.39 17.70
CA ALA A 50 1.32 -19.70 17.88
C ALA A 50 1.24 -20.53 16.60
N HIS A 51 1.31 -19.92 15.42
CA HIS A 51 1.07 -20.61 14.15
C HIS A 51 2.17 -20.34 13.12
N SER A 52 2.77 -21.40 12.58
CA SER A 52 3.83 -21.31 11.55
C SER A 52 3.36 -20.59 10.28
N GLY A 53 2.09 -20.76 9.88
CA GLY A 53 1.50 -20.06 8.74
C GLY A 53 1.42 -18.54 8.95
N ALA A 54 1.13 -18.10 10.17
CA ALA A 54 1.13 -16.68 10.54
C ALA A 54 2.54 -16.07 10.46
N VAL A 55 3.54 -16.81 10.95
CA VAL A 55 4.95 -16.43 10.87
C VAL A 55 5.40 -16.31 9.41
N LEU A 56 5.07 -17.29 8.57
CA LEU A 56 5.40 -17.25 7.15
C LEU A 56 4.76 -16.05 6.45
N LEU A 57 3.48 -15.78 6.71
CA LEU A 57 2.80 -14.60 6.16
C LEU A 57 3.46 -13.30 6.61
N ALA A 58 3.80 -13.19 7.89
CA ALA A 58 4.49 -12.02 8.44
C ALA A 58 5.87 -11.82 7.81
N LEU A 59 6.62 -12.89 7.56
CA LEU A 59 7.90 -12.84 6.85
C LEU A 59 7.73 -12.37 5.41
N VAL A 60 6.75 -12.92 4.68
CA VAL A 60 6.46 -12.50 3.29
C VAL A 60 6.08 -11.02 3.24
N VAL A 61 5.19 -10.58 4.12
CA VAL A 61 4.78 -9.18 4.24
C VAL A 61 5.97 -8.30 4.64
N GLY A 62 6.77 -8.71 5.62
CA GLY A 62 7.93 -7.96 6.08
C GLY A 62 9.01 -7.80 5.01
N VAL A 63 9.36 -8.89 4.30
CA VAL A 63 10.32 -8.86 3.19
C VAL A 63 9.78 -8.01 2.04
N GLY A 64 8.49 -8.13 1.70
CA GLY A 64 7.85 -7.31 0.68
C GLY A 64 7.86 -5.81 1.04
N LEU A 65 7.57 -5.46 2.29
CA LEU A 65 7.63 -4.08 2.78
C LEU A 65 9.06 -3.53 2.79
N LEU A 66 10.05 -4.34 3.19
CA LEU A 66 11.46 -3.95 3.11
C LEU A 66 11.88 -3.72 1.65
N ALA A 67 11.51 -4.64 0.75
CA ALA A 67 11.79 -4.49 -0.67
C ALA A 67 11.13 -3.22 -1.25
N GLN A 68 9.87 -2.95 -0.90
CA GLN A 68 9.15 -1.75 -1.32
C GLN A 68 9.77 -0.46 -0.75
N CYS A 69 10.23 -0.49 0.50
CA CYS A 69 10.92 0.65 1.12
C CYS A 69 12.28 0.92 0.47
N LEU A 70 13.00 -0.12 0.02
CA LEU A 70 14.33 0.01 -0.59
C LEU A 70 14.26 0.26 -2.11
N ARG A 71 13.26 -0.29 -2.78
CA ARG A 71 13.08 -0.28 -4.24
C ARG A 71 11.60 0.03 -4.58
N PRO A 72 11.18 1.30 -4.45
CA PRO A 72 9.78 1.68 -4.63
C PRO A 72 9.25 1.45 -6.05
N ASP A 73 10.14 1.42 -7.05
CA ASP A 73 9.77 1.25 -8.46
C ASP A 73 9.57 -0.22 -8.87
N THR A 74 9.59 -1.15 -7.91
CA THR A 74 9.40 -2.58 -8.18
C THR A 74 7.98 -3.03 -7.88
N ASP A 75 7.47 -3.95 -8.70
CA ASP A 75 6.16 -4.59 -8.49
C ASP A 75 6.09 -5.42 -7.19
N LEU A 76 7.24 -5.61 -6.52
CA LEU A 76 7.33 -6.23 -5.20
C LEU A 76 6.50 -5.48 -4.14
N GLY A 77 6.21 -4.20 -4.34
CA GLY A 77 5.30 -3.44 -3.49
C GLY A 77 3.86 -3.97 -3.46
N LEU A 78 3.48 -4.83 -4.40
CA LEU A 78 2.19 -5.50 -4.44
C LEU A 78 2.17 -6.81 -3.66
N VAL A 79 3.33 -7.35 -3.28
CA VAL A 79 3.44 -8.63 -2.56
C VAL A 79 2.73 -8.57 -1.20
N PRO A 80 2.95 -7.55 -0.34
CA PRO A 80 2.27 -7.47 0.95
C PRO A 80 0.72 -7.46 0.86
N PRO A 81 0.08 -6.56 0.07
CA PRO A 81 -1.37 -6.54 0.00
C PRO A 81 -1.95 -7.82 -0.63
N VAL A 82 -1.29 -8.40 -1.64
CA VAL A 82 -1.73 -9.66 -2.26
C VAL A 82 -1.66 -10.82 -1.27
N ALA A 83 -0.56 -10.95 -0.53
CA ALA A 83 -0.40 -12.01 0.47
C ALA A 83 -1.49 -11.94 1.55
N LEU A 84 -1.84 -10.72 2.00
CA LEU A 84 -2.91 -10.51 2.97
C LEU A 84 -4.29 -10.85 2.41
N LEU A 85 -4.57 -10.51 1.15
CA LEU A 85 -5.83 -10.89 0.49
C LEU A 85 -5.96 -12.40 0.32
N ILE A 86 -4.88 -13.09 -0.08
CA ILE A 86 -4.87 -14.57 -0.18
C ILE A 86 -5.13 -15.19 1.19
N ALA A 87 -4.47 -14.68 2.23
CA ALA A 87 -4.67 -15.15 3.59
C ALA A 87 -6.12 -14.95 4.07
N LEU A 88 -6.74 -13.82 3.75
CA LEU A 88 -8.16 -13.56 4.05
C LEU A 88 -9.09 -14.54 3.33
N VAL A 89 -8.86 -14.80 2.04
CA VAL A 89 -9.65 -15.78 1.28
C VAL A 89 -9.57 -17.16 1.93
N ALA A 90 -8.38 -17.55 2.40
CA ALA A 90 -8.18 -18.86 3.03
C ALA A 90 -8.85 -18.99 4.41
N GLN A 91 -9.17 -17.88 5.08
CA GLN A 91 -9.84 -17.90 6.39
C GLN A 91 -11.36 -18.15 6.31
N GLY A 92 -11.97 -17.98 5.14
CA GLY A 92 -13.42 -18.14 4.97
C GLY A 92 -14.21 -16.97 5.55
N ASP A 93 -15.20 -17.26 6.41
CA ASP A 93 -16.12 -16.25 6.93
C ASP A 93 -15.39 -15.26 7.84
N THR A 94 -15.37 -13.99 7.42
CA THR A 94 -14.71 -12.91 8.15
C THR A 94 -15.75 -11.88 8.62
N PRO A 95 -15.70 -11.43 9.89
CA PRO A 95 -16.59 -10.37 10.37
C PRO A 95 -16.42 -9.10 9.52
N MET A 96 -17.53 -8.46 9.16
CA MET A 96 -17.55 -7.29 8.28
C MET A 96 -16.64 -6.15 8.79
N LEU A 97 -16.65 -5.87 10.10
CA LEU A 97 -15.80 -4.84 10.70
C LEU A 97 -14.30 -5.15 10.54
N ARG A 98 -13.94 -6.43 10.65
CA ARG A 98 -12.55 -6.88 10.50
C ARG A 98 -12.12 -6.76 9.05
N ALA A 99 -12.94 -7.21 8.11
CA ALA A 99 -12.69 -7.08 6.67
C ALA A 99 -12.59 -5.61 6.24
N GLY A 100 -13.51 -4.76 6.71
CA GLY A 100 -13.49 -3.31 6.47
C GLY A 100 -12.25 -2.63 7.05
N GLY A 101 -11.84 -3.01 8.26
CA GLY A 101 -10.61 -2.52 8.88
C GLY A 101 -9.36 -2.90 8.09
N ILE A 102 -9.28 -4.15 7.60
CA ILE A 102 -8.17 -4.60 6.76
C ILE A 102 -8.17 -3.84 5.42
N GLY A 103 -9.31 -3.73 4.75
CA GLY A 103 -9.45 -2.99 3.50
C GLY A 103 -9.04 -1.52 3.64
N LEU A 104 -9.48 -0.84 4.70
CA LEU A 104 -9.09 0.54 4.99
C LEU A 104 -7.59 0.66 5.26
N ALA A 105 -7.03 -0.25 6.06
CA ALA A 105 -5.61 -0.26 6.37
C ALA A 105 -4.75 -0.48 5.10
N LEU A 106 -5.15 -1.39 4.21
CA LEU A 106 -4.49 -1.60 2.91
C LEU A 106 -4.62 -0.38 1.99
N LEU A 107 -5.79 0.26 1.95
CA LEU A 107 -6.02 1.47 1.14
C LEU A 107 -5.15 2.64 1.62
N LEU A 108 -5.08 2.87 2.93
CA LEU A 108 -4.19 3.87 3.53
C LEU A 108 -2.72 3.54 3.27
N GLY A 109 -2.36 2.26 3.38
CA GLY A 109 -1.03 1.77 3.05
C GLY A 109 -0.63 2.09 1.61
N HIS A 110 -1.50 1.70 0.67
CA HIS A 110 -1.31 1.96 -0.76
C HIS A 110 -1.22 3.47 -1.05
N ALA A 111 -2.13 4.28 -0.52
CA ALA A 111 -2.12 5.73 -0.70
C ALA A 111 -0.83 6.36 -0.18
N ALA A 112 -0.34 5.94 1.00
CA ALA A 112 0.89 6.45 1.58
C ALA A 112 2.12 6.09 0.72
N PHE A 113 2.22 4.85 0.24
CA PHE A 113 3.30 4.44 -0.66
C PHE A 113 3.22 5.11 -2.04
N ALA A 114 2.03 5.26 -2.61
CA ALA A 114 1.81 5.96 -3.88
C ALA A 114 2.20 7.45 -3.76
N LEU A 115 1.83 8.10 -2.66
CA LEU A 115 2.29 9.46 -2.38
C LEU A 115 3.81 9.50 -2.21
N ALA A 116 4.41 8.57 -1.46
CA ALA A 116 5.86 8.51 -1.28
C ALA A 116 6.63 8.35 -2.59
N ALA A 117 6.06 7.64 -3.58
CA ALA A 117 6.64 7.44 -4.90
C ALA A 117 6.47 8.66 -5.83
N THR A 118 5.38 9.42 -5.67
CA THR A 118 5.08 10.60 -6.52
C THR A 118 5.72 11.89 -6.02
N ILE A 119 6.13 11.95 -4.75
CA ILE A 119 6.79 13.12 -4.18
C ILE A 119 8.21 13.24 -4.73
N PRO A 120 8.58 14.39 -5.34
CA PRO A 120 9.91 14.59 -5.88
C PRO A 120 10.96 14.50 -4.78
N VAL A 121 12.07 13.83 -5.09
CA VAL A 121 13.18 13.49 -4.18
C VAL A 121 13.78 14.71 -3.47
N HIS A 122 13.56 15.94 -3.98
CA HIS A 122 14.17 17.18 -3.49
C HIS A 122 13.16 18.22 -3.00
N GLY A 123 11.87 17.88 -2.98
CA GLY A 123 10.82 18.81 -2.58
C GLY A 123 10.52 18.73 -1.08
N GLU A 124 10.81 19.79 -0.34
CA GLU A 124 9.98 20.08 0.83
C GLU A 124 8.55 20.24 0.34
N LEU A 125 7.65 19.41 0.85
CA LEU A 125 6.25 19.48 0.45
C LEU A 125 5.66 20.77 0.99
N ALA A 126 5.42 21.72 0.08
CA ALA A 126 4.63 22.89 0.40
C ALA A 126 3.26 22.44 0.96
N PRO A 127 2.68 23.18 1.91
CA PRO A 127 1.35 22.88 2.45
C PRO A 127 0.26 22.73 1.36
N SER A 128 0.42 23.43 0.22
CA SER A 128 -0.45 23.31 -0.94
C SER A 128 -0.39 21.94 -1.62
N ALA A 129 0.79 21.31 -1.68
CA ALA A 129 0.96 19.96 -2.23
C ALA A 129 0.29 18.90 -1.34
N TRP A 130 0.41 19.03 -0.02
CA TRP A 130 -0.33 18.22 0.94
C TRP A 130 -1.85 18.39 0.79
N ARG A 131 -2.31 19.63 0.61
CA ARG A 131 -3.72 19.92 0.39
C ARG A 131 -4.22 19.31 -0.92
N LEU A 132 -3.41 19.32 -1.98
CA LEU A 132 -3.75 18.68 -3.26
C LEU A 132 -3.82 17.16 -3.13
N ALA A 133 -2.84 16.54 -2.48
CA ALA A 133 -2.84 15.11 -2.17
C ALA A 133 -4.08 14.71 -1.35
N ALA A 134 -4.40 15.47 -0.30
CA ALA A 134 -5.60 15.26 0.49
C ALA A 134 -6.88 15.40 -0.35
N ARG A 135 -6.98 16.43 -1.20
CA ARG A 135 -8.12 16.61 -2.12
C ARG A 135 -8.27 15.45 -3.10
N GLY A 136 -7.18 14.85 -3.56
CA GLY A 136 -7.22 13.65 -4.40
C GLY A 136 -7.59 12.37 -3.62
N LEU A 137 -7.19 12.29 -2.35
CA LEU A 137 -7.50 11.15 -1.49
C LEU A 137 -8.97 11.12 -1.03
N VAL A 138 -9.57 12.29 -0.77
CA VAL A 138 -10.97 12.41 -0.34
C VAL A 138 -11.97 11.67 -1.24
N PRO A 139 -12.00 11.87 -2.58
CA PRO A 139 -12.96 11.17 -3.43
C PRO A 139 -12.71 9.66 -3.47
N VAL A 140 -11.45 9.22 -3.36
CA VAL A 140 -11.11 7.78 -3.29
C VAL A 140 -11.65 7.17 -2.00
N LEU A 141 -11.45 7.84 -0.86
CA LEU A 141 -11.99 7.39 0.43
C LEU A 141 -13.53 7.43 0.44
N ALA A 142 -14.14 8.47 -0.11
CA ALA A 142 -15.59 8.59 -0.20
C ALA A 142 -16.20 7.48 -1.07
N LEU A 143 -15.64 7.23 -2.26
CA LEU A 143 -16.09 6.16 -3.14
C LEU A 143 -15.89 4.78 -2.50
N SER A 144 -14.76 4.58 -1.81
CA SER A 144 -14.48 3.34 -1.07
C SER A 144 -15.49 3.15 0.07
N ALA A 145 -15.86 4.21 0.78
CA ALA A 145 -16.88 4.16 1.83
C ALA A 145 -18.28 3.86 1.28
N VAL A 146 -18.66 4.46 0.14
CA VAL A 146 -19.93 4.17 -0.56
C VAL A 146 -19.96 2.71 -1.02
N ALA A 147 -18.89 2.24 -1.69
CA ALA A 147 -18.78 0.86 -2.13
C ALA A 147 -18.83 -0.12 -0.95
N ALA A 148 -18.11 0.17 0.14
CA ALA A 148 -18.16 -0.63 1.36
C ALA A 148 -19.58 -0.66 1.95
N GLY A 149 -20.27 0.49 2.03
CA GLY A 149 -21.66 0.57 2.50
C GLY A 149 -22.63 -0.25 1.64
N LEU A 150 -22.48 -0.21 0.31
CA LEU A 150 -23.25 -1.05 -0.60
C LEU A 150 -22.98 -2.54 -0.36
N VAL A 151 -21.71 -2.92 -0.19
CA VAL A 151 -21.35 -4.30 0.17
C VAL A 151 -22.01 -4.69 1.49
N VAL A 152 -21.94 -3.86 2.54
CA VAL A 152 -22.61 -4.15 3.81
C VAL A 152 -24.11 -4.35 3.66
N LEU A 153 -24.79 -3.47 2.91
CA LEU A 153 -26.22 -3.57 2.63
C LEU A 153 -26.58 -4.87 1.91
N LEU A 154 -25.76 -5.30 0.95
CA LEU A 154 -26.01 -6.50 0.15
C LEU A 154 -25.61 -7.81 0.85
N SER A 155 -24.60 -7.77 1.72
CA SER A 155 -24.03 -8.96 2.37
C SER A 155 -24.61 -9.24 3.76
N GLY A 156 -25.15 -8.22 4.44
CA GLY A 156 -25.45 -8.29 5.86
C GLY A 156 -24.20 -8.20 6.74
N VAL A 157 -24.14 -8.96 7.84
CA VAL A 157 -23.11 -8.82 8.89
C VAL A 157 -21.86 -9.68 8.63
N HIS A 158 -21.94 -10.66 7.73
CA HIS A 158 -20.86 -11.59 7.42
C HIS A 158 -20.57 -11.59 5.92
N LEU A 159 -19.29 -11.55 5.56
CA LEU A 159 -18.85 -11.72 4.19
C LEU A 159 -18.58 -13.20 3.95
N GLY A 160 -19.43 -13.85 3.17
CA GLY A 160 -19.20 -15.22 2.74
C GLY A 160 -17.99 -15.31 1.79
N ALA A 161 -17.33 -16.47 1.75
CA ALA A 161 -16.12 -16.69 0.96
C ALA A 161 -16.26 -16.30 -0.54
N TRP A 162 -17.46 -16.41 -1.12
CA TRP A 162 -17.71 -16.04 -2.52
C TRP A 162 -17.60 -14.53 -2.77
N MET A 163 -17.84 -13.69 -1.77
CA MET A 163 -17.78 -12.22 -1.88
C MET A 163 -16.33 -11.72 -1.97
N MET A 164 -15.39 -12.48 -1.41
CA MET A 164 -13.96 -12.23 -1.56
C MET A 164 -13.50 -12.40 -3.01
N VAL A 165 -14.17 -13.22 -3.83
CA VAL A 165 -13.84 -13.38 -5.25
C VAL A 165 -14.01 -12.05 -5.99
N ILE A 166 -15.10 -11.32 -5.73
CA ILE A 166 -15.35 -10.00 -6.34
C ILE A 166 -14.30 -8.98 -5.86
N GLY A 167 -13.95 -9.02 -4.57
CA GLY A 167 -12.88 -8.18 -4.02
C GLY A 167 -11.51 -8.45 -4.66
N VAL A 168 -11.16 -9.73 -4.86
CA VAL A 168 -9.93 -10.14 -5.54
C VAL A 168 -9.95 -9.71 -7.01
N LEU A 169 -11.08 -9.86 -7.71
CA LEU A 169 -11.22 -9.36 -9.09
C LEU A 169 -11.07 -7.84 -9.18
N ALA A 170 -11.65 -7.10 -8.24
CA ALA A 170 -11.48 -5.64 -8.16
C ALA A 170 -10.01 -5.26 -7.92
N ALA A 171 -9.31 -5.98 -7.04
CA ALA A 171 -7.88 -5.78 -6.82
C ALA A 171 -7.05 -6.10 -8.07
N ILE A 172 -7.36 -7.19 -8.78
CA ILE A 172 -6.71 -7.53 -10.06
C ILE A 172 -6.94 -6.42 -11.10
N VAL A 173 -8.18 -5.94 -11.27
CA VAL A 173 -8.49 -4.83 -12.20
C VAL A 173 -7.75 -3.56 -11.81
N LEU A 174 -7.66 -3.26 -10.51
CA LEU A 174 -6.88 -2.13 -10.00
C LEU A 174 -5.41 -2.29 -10.37
N PHE A 175 -4.80 -3.47 -10.16
CA PHE A 175 -3.41 -3.71 -10.55
C PHE A 175 -3.21 -3.60 -12.07
N LEU A 176 -4.10 -4.16 -12.89
CA LEU A 176 -4.03 -4.10 -14.35
C LEU A 176 -4.21 -2.68 -14.92
N THR A 177 -4.88 -1.80 -14.19
CA THR A 177 -5.11 -0.40 -14.58
C THR A 177 -4.01 0.54 -14.08
N VAL A 178 -3.39 0.22 -12.94
CA VAL A 178 -2.34 1.06 -12.32
C VAL A 178 -0.93 0.64 -12.74
N LEU A 179 -0.69 -0.63 -13.11
CA LEU A 179 0.61 -1.06 -13.60
C LEU A 179 0.99 -0.27 -14.87
N PRO A 180 2.20 0.33 -14.93
CA PRO A 180 2.65 1.03 -16.12
C PRO A 180 2.71 0.04 -17.28
N ARG A 181 1.81 0.22 -18.26
CA ARG A 181 1.88 -0.51 -19.53
C ARG A 181 3.17 -0.06 -20.22
N GLN A 182 4.06 -1.00 -20.52
CA GLN A 182 5.16 -0.74 -21.46
C GLN A 182 4.52 -0.21 -22.75
N ARG A 183 4.71 1.09 -23.01
CA ARG A 183 4.46 1.71 -24.30
C ARG A 183 5.80 1.87 -25.00
#